data_AF-A0A8I2FYR5-F1
#
_entry.id   AF-A0A8I2FYR5-F1
#
_cell.length_a   1.000
_cell.length_b   1.000
_cell.length_c   1.000
_cell.angle_alpha   90.00
_cell.angle_beta   90.00
_cell.angle_gamma   90.00
#
_symmetry.space_group_name_H-M   'P 1'
#
loop_
_entity.id
_entity.type
_entity.pdbx_description
1 polymer ?
#
loop_
_entity_poly.entity_id
_entity_poly.type
_entity_poly.pdbx_seq_one_letter_code
_entity_poly.pdbx_strand_id
1 'polypeptide(L)'
;MAKSNWMKDEDQKGNFSNDKQDTFDPAKGYTGIRLQKGVPLLDRDWNELEDIRRYAEVMLRRHYIGNGVPDEDSFKITAADPPGNDFRIAGGRCLVDGFEVVNEVDAVLYSKQEGVETLSVLSLARTDTVYLDVWIEEVTSVQDEALKNANDVRMQTCIRHKINWLVKVDEGGRGVNQEPFHHYYNIARIHRKAGRVLSRPRTSKIYAVQACPCTG
;
A
#
# COMPACT_ATOMS: atom_id res chain seq x y z
N MET A 1 -19.72 -8.18 -10.13
CA MET A 1 -18.90 -8.09 -8.92
C MET A 1 -17.46 -8.23 -9.37
N ALA A 2 -16.55 -7.37 -8.93
CA ALA A 2 -15.14 -7.47 -9.31
C ALA A 2 -14.59 -8.84 -8.88
N LYS A 3 -13.74 -9.47 -9.71
CA LYS A 3 -13.25 -10.84 -9.50
C LYS A 3 -12.53 -11.01 -8.17
N SER A 4 -11.88 -9.95 -7.69
CA SER A 4 -11.29 -9.87 -6.35
C SER A 4 -11.55 -8.48 -5.74
N ASN A 5 -11.56 -8.38 -4.41
CA ASN A 5 -11.70 -7.08 -3.73
C ASN A 5 -10.38 -6.27 -3.71
N TRP A 6 -9.33 -6.74 -4.38
CA TRP A 6 -7.96 -6.25 -4.22
C TRP A 6 -7.14 -6.13 -5.52
N MET A 7 -7.64 -6.56 -6.68
CA MET A 7 -6.98 -6.41 -7.99
C MET A 7 -8.00 -6.10 -9.09
N LYS A 8 -7.58 -5.28 -10.06
CA LYS A 8 -8.33 -5.06 -11.29
C LYS A 8 -8.29 -6.31 -12.17
N ASP A 9 -9.38 -6.61 -12.86
CA ASP A 9 -9.46 -7.73 -13.82
C ASP A 9 -8.44 -7.60 -14.96
N GLU A 10 -8.12 -6.36 -15.37
CA GLU A 10 -7.14 -6.05 -16.41
C GLU A 10 -5.68 -6.20 -15.94
N ASP A 11 -5.44 -6.19 -14.63
CA ASP A 11 -4.11 -6.35 -14.05
C ASP A 11 -3.67 -7.81 -14.00
N GLN A 12 -4.55 -8.78 -14.30
CA GLN A 12 -4.23 -10.21 -14.42
C GLN A 12 -3.43 -10.51 -15.70
N LYS A 13 -2.11 -10.34 -15.61
CA LYS A 13 -1.12 -10.51 -16.68
C LYS A 13 -0.77 -11.98 -16.93
N GLY A 14 -1.10 -12.90 -16.02
CA GLY A 14 -0.82 -14.33 -16.14
C GLY A 14 -1.64 -15.08 -17.20
N ASN A 15 -1.13 -16.22 -17.66
CA ASN A 15 -1.85 -17.21 -18.48
C ASN A 15 -2.35 -18.35 -17.57
N PHE A 16 -3.60 -18.26 -17.12
CA PHE A 16 -4.22 -19.21 -16.19
C PHE A 16 -5.15 -20.16 -16.94
N SER A 17 -5.19 -21.45 -16.57
CA SER A 17 -5.84 -22.51 -17.37
C SER A 17 -7.38 -22.42 -17.51
N ASN A 18 -8.00 -21.36 -17.00
CA ASN A 18 -9.45 -21.13 -17.06
C ASN A 18 -9.79 -19.84 -17.83
N ASP A 19 -9.03 -19.47 -18.88
CA ASP A 19 -9.20 -18.22 -19.62
C ASP A 19 -9.22 -16.96 -18.71
N LYS A 20 -8.40 -16.96 -17.66
CA LYS A 20 -8.39 -15.92 -16.61
C LYS A 20 -9.73 -15.75 -15.86
N GLN A 21 -10.53 -16.80 -15.80
CA GLN A 21 -11.69 -16.87 -14.92
C GLN A 21 -11.24 -17.30 -13.53
N ASP A 22 -11.50 -16.43 -12.56
CA ASP A 22 -11.29 -16.69 -11.15
C ASP A 22 -12.29 -17.76 -10.65
N THR A 23 -11.77 -18.80 -10.00
CA THR A 23 -12.57 -19.86 -9.39
C THR A 23 -13.00 -19.50 -7.97
N PHE A 24 -12.31 -18.55 -7.33
CA PHE A 24 -12.60 -18.09 -5.98
C PHE A 24 -13.88 -17.25 -5.95
N ASP A 25 -14.75 -17.55 -4.99
CA ASP A 25 -15.97 -16.78 -4.71
C ASP A 25 -16.16 -16.68 -3.19
N PRO A 26 -15.97 -15.50 -2.57
CA PRO A 26 -16.11 -15.34 -1.14
C PRO A 26 -17.54 -15.62 -0.64
N ALA A 27 -18.57 -15.52 -1.49
CA ALA A 27 -19.95 -15.81 -1.11
C ALA A 27 -20.21 -17.30 -0.89
N LYS A 28 -19.36 -18.19 -1.43
CA LYS A 28 -19.47 -19.65 -1.21
C LYS A 28 -18.92 -20.09 0.15
N GLY A 29 -18.14 -19.24 0.82
CA GLY A 29 -17.63 -19.53 2.17
C GLY A 29 -16.67 -20.73 2.25
N TYR A 30 -15.96 -21.05 1.17
CA TYR A 30 -14.94 -22.10 1.19
C TYR A 30 -13.76 -21.71 2.09
N THR A 31 -13.24 -22.68 2.84
CA THR A 31 -12.13 -22.48 3.79
C THR A 31 -10.84 -23.19 3.36
N GLY A 32 -10.88 -23.92 2.23
CA GLY A 32 -9.72 -24.53 1.60
C GLY A 32 -10.13 -25.56 0.54
N ILE A 33 -9.13 -26.21 -0.06
CA ILE A 33 -9.32 -27.27 -1.06
C ILE A 33 -8.83 -28.63 -0.56
N ARG A 34 -9.27 -29.72 -1.20
CA ARG A 34 -8.78 -31.08 -0.94
C ARG A 34 -8.55 -31.82 -2.26
N LEU A 35 -7.35 -32.36 -2.42
CA LEU A 35 -7.02 -33.17 -3.59
C LEU A 35 -7.76 -34.50 -3.57
N GLN A 36 -8.36 -34.86 -4.70
CA GLN A 36 -9.08 -36.11 -4.86
C GLN A 36 -8.18 -37.17 -5.51
N LYS A 37 -8.30 -38.41 -5.04
CA LYS A 37 -7.55 -39.54 -5.61
C LYS A 37 -7.98 -39.79 -7.06
N GLY A 38 -7.02 -39.86 -7.97
CA GLY A 38 -7.27 -40.17 -9.38
C GLY A 38 -7.80 -38.99 -10.20
N VAL A 39 -7.83 -37.78 -9.63
CA VAL A 39 -8.21 -36.54 -10.33
C VAL A 39 -6.95 -35.74 -10.65
N PRO A 40 -6.79 -35.23 -11.90
CA PRO A 40 -5.67 -34.38 -12.27
C PRO A 40 -5.60 -33.10 -11.42
N LEU A 41 -4.37 -32.67 -11.10
CA LEU A 41 -4.11 -31.38 -10.47
C LEU A 41 -4.05 -30.29 -11.54
N LEU A 42 -4.75 -29.19 -11.32
CA LEU A 42 -4.72 -28.01 -12.17
C LEU A 42 -4.13 -26.82 -11.40
N ASP A 43 -3.51 -25.87 -12.11
CA ASP A 43 -3.01 -24.61 -11.53
C ASP A 43 -4.11 -23.84 -10.79
N ARG A 44 -5.35 -23.91 -11.29
CA ARG A 44 -6.52 -23.26 -10.66
C ARG A 44 -6.75 -23.74 -9.23
N ASP A 45 -6.44 -24.99 -8.91
CA ASP A 45 -6.63 -25.52 -7.56
C ASP A 45 -5.67 -24.81 -6.60
N TRP A 46 -4.43 -24.57 -7.04
CA TRP A 46 -3.44 -23.83 -6.27
C TRP A 46 -3.78 -22.35 -6.14
N ASN A 47 -4.24 -21.73 -7.23
CA ASN A 47 -4.66 -20.33 -7.22
C ASN A 47 -5.85 -20.11 -6.27
N GLU A 48 -6.89 -20.95 -6.37
CA GLU A 48 -8.06 -20.89 -5.48
C GLU A 48 -7.68 -21.10 -4.02
N LEU A 49 -6.77 -22.04 -3.72
CA LEU A 49 -6.26 -22.24 -2.37
C LEU A 49 -5.63 -20.97 -1.79
N GLU A 50 -4.79 -20.31 -2.57
CA GLU A 50 -4.11 -19.09 -2.18
C GLU A 50 -5.11 -17.94 -1.98
N ASP A 51 -6.09 -17.79 -2.86
CA ASP A 51 -7.10 -16.74 -2.74
C ASP A 51 -8.04 -16.94 -1.55
N ILE A 52 -8.44 -18.20 -1.26
CA ILE A 52 -9.20 -18.54 -0.04
C ILE A 52 -8.40 -18.15 1.22
N ARG A 53 -7.12 -18.50 1.27
CA ARG A 53 -6.26 -18.20 2.43
C ARG A 53 -6.07 -16.70 2.61
N ARG A 54 -5.71 -16.00 1.52
CA ARG A 54 -5.53 -14.55 1.53
C ARG A 54 -6.81 -13.84 1.97
N TYR A 55 -7.97 -14.24 1.44
CA TYR A 55 -9.25 -13.68 1.85
C TYR A 55 -9.48 -13.84 3.35
N ALA A 56 -9.31 -15.05 3.89
CA ALA A 56 -9.51 -15.31 5.31
C ALA A 56 -8.57 -14.47 6.18
N GLU A 57 -7.29 -14.36 5.82
CA GLU A 57 -6.31 -13.56 6.55
C GLU A 57 -6.59 -12.05 6.50
N VAL A 58 -6.87 -11.51 5.32
CA VAL A 58 -7.17 -10.08 5.15
C VAL A 58 -8.46 -9.72 5.87
N MET A 59 -9.51 -10.54 5.77
CA MET A 59 -10.77 -10.29 6.47
C MET A 59 -10.61 -10.36 7.99
N LEU A 60 -9.81 -11.31 8.49
CA LEU A 60 -9.49 -11.37 9.92
C LEU A 60 -8.83 -10.06 10.38
N ARG A 61 -7.77 -9.62 9.69
CA ARG A 61 -7.04 -8.40 10.06
C ARG A 61 -7.92 -7.16 9.92
N ARG A 62 -8.67 -7.05 8.82
CA ARG A 62 -9.54 -5.91 8.55
C ARG A 62 -10.64 -5.76 9.59
N HIS A 63 -11.33 -6.84 9.96
CA HIS A 63 -12.51 -6.76 10.81
C HIS A 63 -12.21 -6.86 12.30
N TYR A 64 -11.14 -7.54 12.71
CA TYR A 64 -10.86 -7.79 14.13
C TYR A 64 -9.64 -7.02 14.67
N ILE A 65 -8.76 -6.51 13.80
CA ILE A 65 -7.59 -5.71 14.19
C ILE A 65 -7.79 -4.25 13.80
N GLY A 66 -8.28 -4.00 12.57
CA GLY A 66 -8.47 -2.65 12.03
C GLY A 66 -7.20 -2.04 11.44
N ASN A 67 -7.20 -0.72 11.27
CA ASN A 67 -6.07 0.01 10.69
C ASN A 67 -5.19 0.62 11.77
N GLY A 68 -3.89 0.69 11.54
CA GLY A 68 -2.99 1.32 12.50
C GLY A 68 -1.53 0.94 12.36
N VAL A 69 -0.74 1.33 13.35
CA VAL A 69 0.68 1.03 13.47
C VAL A 69 0.92 0.25 14.78
N PRO A 70 1.85 -0.72 14.80
CA PRO A 70 2.10 -1.51 16.01
C PRO A 70 2.90 -0.75 17.07
N ASP A 71 3.64 0.29 16.68
CA ASP A 71 4.44 1.16 17.55
C ASP A 71 4.25 2.64 17.18
N GLU A 72 4.55 3.55 18.10
CA GLU A 72 4.31 5.00 17.92
C GLU A 72 5.24 5.68 16.90
N ASP A 73 6.31 5.01 16.47
CA ASP A 73 7.32 5.56 15.56
C ASP A 73 7.16 5.07 14.11
N SER A 74 6.44 3.98 13.91
CA SER A 74 6.10 3.41 12.61
C SER A 74 5.33 4.41 11.74
N PHE A 75 5.83 4.65 10.51
CA PHE A 75 5.25 5.61 9.55
C PHE A 75 5.05 7.04 10.09
N LYS A 76 5.75 7.39 11.17
CA LYS A 76 5.63 8.70 11.81
C LYS A 76 6.09 9.82 10.89
N ILE A 77 5.24 10.83 10.76
CA ILE A 77 5.55 12.03 9.99
C ILE A 77 6.25 13.04 10.88
N THR A 78 7.44 13.48 10.45
CA THR A 78 8.24 14.48 11.16
C THR A 78 8.71 15.58 10.21
N ALA A 79 9.14 16.70 10.79
CA ALA A 79 9.72 17.80 10.03
C ALA A 79 10.93 17.37 9.21
N ALA A 80 11.07 17.89 7.98
CA ALA A 80 12.34 17.81 7.26
C ALA A 80 13.41 18.67 7.94
N ASP A 81 14.68 18.27 7.79
CA ASP A 81 15.84 19.02 8.23
C ASP A 81 16.83 19.18 7.05
N PRO A 82 17.10 20.41 6.56
CA PRO A 82 16.54 21.69 7.03
C PRO A 82 15.03 21.81 6.76
N PRO A 83 14.31 22.62 7.56
CA PRO A 83 12.87 22.81 7.38
C PRO A 83 12.51 23.40 6.01
N GLY A 84 11.53 22.80 5.35
CA GLY A 84 11.07 23.22 4.02
C GLY A 84 9.65 22.76 3.71
N ASN A 85 9.23 22.86 2.44
CA ASN A 85 7.93 22.36 1.96
C ASN A 85 7.93 20.83 1.79
N ASP A 86 8.58 20.11 2.71
CA ASP A 86 8.82 18.67 2.67
C ASP A 86 8.74 18.10 4.10
N PHE A 87 8.63 16.79 4.23
CA PHE A 87 8.59 16.10 5.52
C PHE A 87 9.26 14.74 5.44
N ARG A 88 9.66 14.21 6.60
CA ARG A 88 10.30 12.92 6.74
C ARG A 88 9.28 11.88 7.22
N ILE A 89 9.27 10.74 6.54
CA ILE A 89 8.46 9.57 6.82
C ILE A 89 9.38 8.54 7.50
N ALA A 90 9.05 8.13 8.72
CA ALA A 90 9.81 7.09 9.41
C ALA A 90 9.56 5.70 8.79
N GLY A 91 10.52 4.80 9.00
CA GLY A 91 10.37 3.37 8.75
C GLY A 91 9.29 2.73 9.63
N GLY A 92 9.08 1.44 9.46
CA GLY A 92 8.19 0.65 10.32
C GLY A 92 7.03 -0.01 9.59
N ARG A 93 5.99 -0.37 10.33
CA ARG A 93 4.87 -1.19 9.85
C ARG A 93 3.55 -0.44 9.96
N CYS A 94 2.65 -0.65 9.00
CA CYS A 94 1.29 -0.14 9.07
C CYS A 94 0.32 -1.16 8.50
N LEU A 95 -0.78 -1.41 9.21
CA LEU A 95 -1.89 -2.25 8.76
C LEU A 95 -2.96 -1.35 8.15
N VAL A 96 -3.33 -1.61 6.89
CA VAL A 96 -4.33 -0.86 6.13
C VAL A 96 -5.28 -1.81 5.42
N ASP A 97 -6.55 -1.78 5.79
CA ASP A 97 -7.63 -2.64 5.27
C ASP A 97 -7.28 -4.15 5.31
N GLY A 98 -6.45 -4.55 6.26
CA GLY A 98 -5.97 -5.93 6.43
C GLY A 98 -4.66 -6.26 5.68
N PHE A 99 -4.11 -5.31 4.91
CA PHE A 99 -2.80 -5.40 4.28
C PHE A 99 -1.72 -4.82 5.19
N GLU A 100 -0.70 -5.63 5.50
CA GLU A 100 0.48 -5.15 6.20
C GLU A 100 1.44 -4.50 5.20
N VAL A 101 1.83 -3.27 5.51
CA VAL A 101 2.79 -2.48 4.76
C VAL A 101 4.04 -2.31 5.62
N VAL A 102 5.20 -2.50 5.00
CA VAL A 102 6.49 -2.33 5.67
C VAL A 102 7.33 -1.31 4.91
N ASN A 103 7.75 -0.27 5.62
CA ASN A 103 8.82 0.62 5.20
C ASN A 103 10.13 0.17 5.86
N GLU A 104 10.97 -0.54 5.10
CA GLU A 104 12.25 -1.08 5.58
C GLU A 104 13.34 -0.02 5.69
N VAL A 105 13.10 1.20 5.18
CA VAL A 105 14.04 2.32 5.28
C VAL A 105 13.79 3.07 6.59
N ASP A 106 14.84 3.26 7.40
CA ASP A 106 14.76 3.97 8.70
C ASP A 106 14.01 5.30 8.60
N ALA A 107 14.27 6.07 7.55
CA ALA A 107 13.50 7.25 7.20
C ALA A 107 13.74 7.71 5.75
N VAL A 108 12.69 8.23 5.11
CA VAL A 108 12.75 8.80 3.76
C VAL A 108 12.05 10.15 3.72
N LEU A 109 12.55 11.08 2.91
CA LEU A 109 11.84 12.33 2.64
C LEU A 109 10.68 12.06 1.69
N TYR A 110 9.56 12.74 1.85
CA TYR A 110 8.41 12.59 0.96
C TYR A 110 8.81 12.81 -0.50
N SER A 111 9.61 13.84 -0.78
CA SER A 111 10.12 14.16 -2.13
C SER A 111 11.08 13.13 -2.73
N LYS A 112 11.56 12.16 -1.95
CA LYS A 112 12.50 11.12 -2.38
C LYS A 112 11.84 9.78 -2.66
N GLN A 113 10.54 9.66 -2.40
CA GLN A 113 9.77 8.51 -2.83
C GLN A 113 9.68 8.49 -4.36
N GLU A 114 9.74 7.30 -4.95
CA GLU A 114 9.52 7.12 -6.38
C GLU A 114 8.03 7.24 -6.71
N GLY A 115 7.68 7.95 -7.80
CA GLY A 115 6.28 8.10 -8.24
C GLY A 115 5.43 9.11 -7.45
N VAL A 116 6.04 9.87 -6.54
CA VAL A 116 5.33 10.86 -5.73
C VAL A 116 5.07 12.19 -6.47
N GLU A 117 3.92 12.80 -6.21
CA GLU A 117 3.58 14.12 -6.73
C GLU A 117 4.35 15.24 -6.00
N THR A 118 4.79 16.25 -6.76
CA THR A 118 5.45 17.42 -6.18
C THR A 118 4.45 18.30 -5.45
N LEU A 119 4.73 18.60 -4.18
CA LEU A 119 3.88 19.45 -3.36
C LEU A 119 3.80 20.88 -3.90
N SER A 120 2.58 21.43 -3.94
CA SER A 120 2.36 22.80 -4.40
C SER A 120 3.07 23.80 -3.49
N VAL A 121 3.62 24.85 -4.09
CA VAL A 121 4.25 25.96 -3.36
C VAL A 121 3.23 26.59 -2.40
N LEU A 122 3.65 26.78 -1.16
CA LEU A 122 2.78 27.27 -0.10
C LEU A 122 2.59 28.78 -0.20
N SER A 123 1.48 29.22 -0.79
CA SER A 123 1.11 30.64 -0.90
C SER A 123 0.31 31.16 0.31
N LEU A 124 -0.50 30.30 0.93
CA LEU A 124 -1.32 30.58 2.10
C LEU A 124 -1.19 29.45 3.13
N ALA A 125 -1.58 29.72 4.39
CA ALA A 125 -1.65 28.67 5.39
C ALA A 125 -2.73 27.65 5.00
N ARG A 126 -2.41 26.36 5.09
CA ARG A 126 -3.33 25.26 4.78
C ARG A 126 -3.07 24.08 5.70
N THR A 127 -4.09 23.25 5.88
CA THR A 127 -3.95 21.96 6.57
C THR A 127 -3.97 20.86 5.52
N ASP A 128 -2.92 20.05 5.50
CA ASP A 128 -2.79 18.93 4.58
C ASP A 128 -3.00 17.62 5.34
N THR A 129 -3.66 16.66 4.69
CA THR A 129 -3.79 15.29 5.23
C THR A 129 -2.80 14.39 4.51
N VAL A 130 -1.91 13.76 5.27
CA VAL A 130 -0.98 12.76 4.77
C VAL A 130 -1.63 11.40 4.95
N TYR A 131 -1.65 10.62 3.88
CA TYR A 131 -2.26 9.30 3.87
C TYR A 131 -1.36 8.29 3.15
N LEU A 132 -1.51 7.04 3.54
CA LEU A 132 -0.89 5.89 2.88
C LEU A 132 -1.85 5.39 1.81
N ASP A 133 -1.33 5.20 0.60
CA ASP A 133 -1.98 4.56 -0.53
C ASP A 133 -1.35 3.18 -0.72
N VAL A 134 -2.15 2.11 -0.67
CA VAL A 134 -1.69 0.71 -0.67
C VAL A 134 -2.41 -0.05 -1.77
N TRP A 135 -1.66 -0.81 -2.57
CA TRP A 135 -2.23 -1.63 -3.64
C TRP A 135 -1.40 -2.90 -3.84
N ILE A 136 -1.98 -3.85 -4.57
CA ILE A 136 -1.27 -5.06 -4.98
C ILE A 136 -0.89 -4.93 -6.46
N GLU A 137 0.37 -5.19 -6.77
CA GLU A 137 0.87 -5.26 -8.14
C GLU A 137 1.23 -6.69 -8.52
N GLU A 138 0.88 -7.08 -9.74
CA GLU A 138 1.42 -8.30 -10.36
C GLU A 138 2.85 -8.08 -10.89
N VAL A 139 3.77 -8.89 -10.35
CA VAL A 139 5.17 -8.93 -10.72
C VAL A 139 5.44 -10.15 -11.59
N THR A 140 6.00 -9.91 -12.78
CA THR A 140 6.42 -10.95 -13.71
C THR A 140 7.94 -10.99 -13.82
N SER A 141 8.47 -11.97 -14.58
CA SER A 141 9.90 -12.03 -14.86
C SER A 141 10.45 -10.85 -15.69
N VAL A 142 9.57 -9.98 -16.22
CA VAL A 142 9.98 -8.72 -16.87
C VAL A 142 10.42 -7.69 -15.83
N GLN A 143 9.76 -7.66 -14.67
CA GLN A 143 10.08 -6.73 -13.59
C GLN A 143 11.08 -7.31 -12.58
N ASP A 144 11.06 -8.62 -12.36
CA ASP A 144 11.98 -9.31 -11.44
C ASP A 144 12.67 -10.50 -12.12
N GLU A 145 13.94 -10.32 -12.45
CA GLU A 145 14.79 -11.32 -13.10
C GLU A 145 14.93 -12.61 -12.27
N ALA A 146 14.79 -12.55 -10.94
CA ALA A 146 14.86 -13.75 -10.09
C ALA A 146 13.74 -14.75 -10.41
N LEU A 147 12.58 -14.26 -10.90
CA LEU A 147 11.46 -15.12 -11.30
C LEU A 147 11.75 -15.95 -12.55
N LYS A 148 12.84 -15.70 -13.29
CA LYS A 148 13.24 -16.53 -14.44
C LYS A 148 13.82 -17.89 -14.03
N ASN A 149 14.04 -18.15 -12.73
CA ASN A 149 14.55 -19.43 -12.23
C ASN A 149 15.83 -19.89 -12.96
N ALA A 150 16.80 -18.98 -13.17
CA ALA A 150 17.97 -19.20 -14.03
C ALA A 150 18.83 -20.41 -13.62
N ASN A 151 18.80 -20.78 -12.33
CA ASN A 151 19.55 -21.90 -11.77
C ASN A 151 18.81 -23.25 -11.82
N ASP A 152 17.57 -23.29 -12.34
CA ASP A 152 16.74 -24.50 -12.40
C ASP A 152 16.03 -24.58 -13.78
N VAL A 153 14.71 -24.37 -13.83
CA VAL A 153 13.88 -24.55 -15.03
C VAL A 153 14.04 -23.45 -16.08
N ARG A 154 14.78 -22.37 -15.77
CA ARG A 154 15.09 -21.25 -16.69
C ARG A 154 13.88 -20.59 -17.35
N MET A 155 12.74 -20.61 -16.68
CA MET A 155 11.53 -19.92 -17.08
C MET A 155 10.74 -19.45 -15.87
N GLN A 156 9.86 -18.47 -16.06
CA GLN A 156 8.90 -18.09 -15.06
C GLN A 156 7.89 -19.21 -14.83
N THR A 157 7.72 -19.63 -13.57
CA THR A 157 6.77 -20.68 -13.17
C THR A 157 5.42 -20.12 -12.71
N CYS A 158 5.45 -19.06 -11.91
CA CYS A 158 4.26 -18.33 -11.45
C CYS A 158 4.55 -16.83 -11.42
N ILE A 159 3.51 -15.99 -11.50
CA ILE A 159 3.60 -14.56 -11.16
C ILE A 159 3.69 -14.36 -9.63
N ARG A 160 4.01 -13.15 -9.19
CA ARG A 160 3.93 -12.78 -7.77
C ARG A 160 2.99 -11.61 -7.58
N HIS A 161 2.32 -11.60 -6.44
CA HIS A 161 1.58 -10.46 -5.94
C HIS A 161 2.44 -9.73 -4.94
N LYS A 162 2.70 -8.46 -5.19
CA LYS A 162 3.51 -7.61 -4.31
C LYS A 162 2.63 -6.51 -3.75
N ILE A 163 2.60 -6.39 -2.42
CA ILE A 163 2.01 -5.20 -1.77
C ILE A 163 2.97 -4.04 -2.02
N ASN A 164 2.47 -3.01 -2.68
CA ASN A 164 3.14 -1.74 -2.85
C ASN A 164 2.40 -0.67 -2.07
N TRP A 165 3.12 0.40 -1.77
CA TRP A 165 2.60 1.51 -1.02
C TRP A 165 3.28 2.81 -1.43
N LEU A 166 2.58 3.92 -1.21
CA LEU A 166 3.11 5.26 -1.41
C LEU A 166 2.46 6.21 -0.40
N VAL A 167 3.25 7.07 0.24
CA VAL A 167 2.69 8.16 1.05
C VAL A 167 2.36 9.31 0.13
N LYS A 168 1.09 9.74 0.16
CA LYS A 168 0.53 10.85 -0.62
C LYS A 168 -0.06 11.93 0.30
N VAL A 169 -0.37 13.08 -0.28
CA VAL A 169 -0.86 14.25 0.45
C VAL A 169 -2.11 14.81 -0.20
N ASP A 170 -3.17 14.98 0.59
CA ASP A 170 -4.34 15.78 0.23
C ASP A 170 -4.09 17.22 0.69
N GLU A 171 -3.71 18.06 -0.27
CA GLU A 171 -3.35 19.46 -0.01
C GLU A 171 -4.60 20.32 0.24
N GLY A 172 -4.75 20.81 1.48
CA GLY A 172 -5.88 21.66 1.86
C GLY A 172 -7.23 20.94 2.01
N GLY A 173 -7.26 19.60 2.05
CA GLY A 173 -8.49 18.83 2.23
C GLY A 173 -9.43 18.88 1.03
N ARG A 174 -8.88 18.88 -0.19
CA ARG A 174 -9.64 18.94 -1.44
C ARG A 174 -10.28 17.59 -1.78
N GLY A 175 -9.89 16.53 -1.08
CA GLY A 175 -10.25 15.17 -1.41
C GLY A 175 -9.29 14.59 -2.44
N VAL A 176 -9.16 13.27 -2.40
CA VAL A 176 -8.26 12.48 -3.24
C VAL A 176 -9.09 11.75 -4.28
N ASN A 177 -8.62 11.73 -5.54
CA ASN A 177 -9.18 10.80 -6.51
C ASN A 177 -8.72 9.38 -6.15
N GLN A 178 -9.64 8.58 -5.61
CA GLN A 178 -9.33 7.23 -5.19
C GLN A 178 -9.24 6.31 -6.41
N GLU A 179 -8.10 5.66 -6.55
CA GLU A 179 -7.88 4.63 -7.54
C GLU A 179 -8.66 3.37 -7.14
N PRO A 180 -9.35 2.71 -8.08
CA PRO A 180 -10.00 1.44 -7.80
C PRO A 180 -8.98 0.41 -7.31
N PHE A 181 -9.36 -0.42 -6.33
CA PHE A 181 -8.55 -1.49 -5.74
C PHE A 181 -7.33 -1.02 -4.93
N HIS A 182 -7.25 0.26 -4.64
CA HIS A 182 -6.31 0.81 -3.68
C HIS A 182 -6.99 0.96 -2.30
N HIS A 183 -6.16 0.94 -1.26
CA HIS A 183 -6.57 1.07 0.13
C HIS A 183 -5.89 2.28 0.76
N TYR A 184 -6.68 3.08 1.48
CA TYR A 184 -6.25 4.39 1.95
C TYR A 184 -6.32 4.49 3.48
N TYR A 185 -5.28 5.03 4.10
CA TYR A 185 -5.26 5.28 5.54
C TYR A 185 -4.59 6.61 5.89
N ASN A 186 -5.30 7.48 6.61
CA ASN A 186 -4.76 8.76 7.06
C ASN A 186 -3.75 8.54 8.18
N ILE A 187 -2.50 8.93 7.96
CA ILE A 187 -1.41 8.74 8.93
C ILE A 187 -1.07 10.02 9.69
N ALA A 188 -1.28 11.21 9.11
CA ALA A 188 -0.99 12.47 9.79
C ALA A 188 -1.78 13.66 9.23
N ARG A 189 -1.91 14.71 10.04
CA ARG A 189 -2.29 16.05 9.58
C ARG A 189 -1.14 17.02 9.78
N ILE A 190 -0.85 17.81 8.74
CA ILE A 190 0.20 18.82 8.75
C ILE A 190 -0.43 20.20 8.64
N HIS A 191 -0.21 21.05 9.63
CA HIS A 191 -0.59 22.47 9.57
C HIS A 191 0.55 23.29 8.98
N ARG A 192 0.43 23.66 7.69
CA ARG A 192 1.43 24.49 7.00
C ARG A 192 1.12 25.98 7.17
N LYS A 193 2.14 26.78 7.45
CA LYS A 193 2.05 28.24 7.59
C LYS A 193 2.63 28.92 6.36
N ALA A 194 1.90 29.87 5.75
CA ALA A 194 2.38 30.66 4.62
C ALA A 194 3.76 31.29 4.91
N GLY A 195 4.65 31.28 3.92
CA GLY A 195 6.01 31.79 4.06
C GLY A 195 6.02 33.26 4.50
N ARG A 196 6.61 33.52 5.67
CA ARG A 196 7.23 34.83 5.94
C ARG A 196 8.56 34.84 5.20
N VAL A 197 8.70 35.64 4.15
CA VAL A 197 10.03 36.12 3.74
C VAL A 197 10.49 37.02 4.88
N LEU A 198 11.33 36.50 5.77
CA LEU A 198 12.08 37.32 6.70
C LEU A 198 13.56 37.07 6.44
N SER A 199 14.21 38.10 5.93
CA SER A 199 15.66 38.26 5.96
C SER A 199 16.21 37.90 7.35
N ARG A 200 17.15 36.94 7.37
CA ARG A 200 18.06 36.52 8.45
C ARG A 200 17.55 35.53 9.53
N PRO A 201 18.47 34.69 10.05
CA PRO A 201 18.20 33.29 10.34
C PRO A 201 17.64 33.11 11.76
N ARG A 202 16.53 32.37 11.85
CA ARG A 202 16.14 31.59 13.03
C ARG A 202 15.02 30.61 12.63
N THR A 203 15.44 29.36 12.43
CA THR A 203 14.67 28.14 12.76
C THR A 203 13.16 28.20 12.54
N SER A 204 12.72 27.97 11.30
CA SER A 204 11.32 27.65 10.98
C SER A 204 10.98 26.23 11.43
N LYS A 205 10.53 26.06 12.67
CA LYS A 205 10.02 24.78 13.18
C LYS A 205 8.64 24.46 12.57
N ILE A 206 8.43 23.20 12.21
CA ILE A 206 7.09 22.60 12.06
C ILE A 206 6.52 22.47 13.48
N TYR A 207 5.38 23.12 13.73
CA TYR A 207 4.71 23.11 15.03
C TYR A 207 3.45 22.25 14.87
N ALA A 208 3.50 21.04 15.44
CA ALA A 208 2.43 20.04 15.54
C ALA A 208 2.13 19.22 14.26
N VAL A 209 2.62 17.97 14.29
CA VAL A 209 2.01 16.84 13.59
C VAL A 209 1.04 16.23 14.62
N GLN A 210 -0.26 16.34 14.36
CA GLN A 210 -1.24 15.63 15.18
C GLN A 210 -1.49 14.27 14.52
N ALA A 211 -1.13 13.19 15.21
CA ALA A 211 -1.51 11.84 14.81
C ALA A 211 -3.04 11.78 14.72
N CYS A 212 -3.56 11.23 13.63
CA CYS A 212 -4.99 10.98 13.53
C CYS A 212 -5.31 9.87 14.56
N PRO A 213 -6.29 10.05 15.46
CA PRO A 213 -6.60 9.03 16.45
C PRO A 213 -7.02 7.75 15.72
N CYS A 214 -6.39 6.64 16.09
CA CYS A 214 -6.84 5.30 15.70
C CYS A 214 -8.32 5.20 16.08
N THR A 215 -9.20 5.22 15.08
CA THR A 215 -10.62 4.92 15.31
C THR A 215 -10.71 3.42 15.32
N GLY A 216 -10.85 2.87 16.53
CA GLY A 216 -11.01 1.44 16.77
C GLY A 216 -12.36 0.90 16.30
#